data_AF-A0A372DP79-F1
#
_entry.id   AF-A0A372DP79-F1
#
_cell.length_a   1.000
_cell.length_b   1.000
_cell.length_c   1.000
_cell.angle_alpha   90.00
_cell.angle_beta   90.00
_cell.angle_gamma   90.00
#
_symmetry.space_group_name_H-M   'P 1'
#
loop_
_entity.id
_entity.type
_entity.pdbx_description
1 polymer ?
#
loop_
_entity_poly.entity_id
_entity_poly.type
_entity_poly.pdbx_seq_one_letter_code
_entity_poly.pdbx_strand_id
1 'polypeptide(L)' 'MNAQLMTKPSSFIDSGIQIQSVRGLLLFKFSEYLQERLENLNEKQREALLTPDETVELAGILELDRIFTLLNAKIIAESA' A
#
# COMPACT_ATOMS: atom_id res chain seq x y z
N MET A 1 -23.77 8.80 -5.64
CA MET A 1 -23.64 8.77 -4.16
C MET A 1 -22.17 8.80 -3.82
N ASN A 2 -21.74 9.88 -3.15
CA ASN A 2 -20.59 10.05 -2.25
C ASN A 2 -19.20 9.53 -2.65
N ALA A 3 -18.43 10.38 -3.32
CA ALA A 3 -16.96 10.37 -3.38
C ALA A 3 -16.28 10.68 -2.00
N GLN A 4 -16.96 10.36 -0.89
CA GLN A 4 -16.54 10.64 0.49
C GLN A 4 -16.04 9.40 1.23
N LEU A 5 -16.01 8.24 0.58
CA LEU A 5 -15.08 7.19 0.98
C LEU A 5 -13.73 7.55 0.37
N MET A 6 -13.05 8.54 0.96
CA MET A 6 -11.59 8.55 0.95
C MET A 6 -11.21 7.13 1.38
N THR A 7 -10.69 6.31 0.47
CA THR A 7 -10.14 4.99 0.79
C THR A 7 -8.94 5.27 1.68
N LYS A 8 -9.20 5.42 2.98
CA LYS A 8 -8.18 5.63 4.00
C LYS A 8 -7.20 4.48 3.84
N PRO A 9 -5.89 4.69 4.00
CA PRO A 9 -4.90 3.61 3.96
C PRO A 9 -5.30 2.43 4.85
N SER A 10 -6.02 2.72 5.94
CA SER A 10 -6.59 1.75 6.85
C SER A 10 -7.55 0.73 6.23
N SER A 11 -8.27 1.07 5.16
CA SER A 11 -9.19 0.12 4.51
C SER A 11 -8.46 -1.01 3.79
N PHE A 12 -7.20 -0.81 3.44
CA PHE A 12 -6.36 -1.84 2.83
C PHE A 12 -5.67 -2.72 3.89
N ILE A 13 -5.86 -2.44 5.19
CA ILE A 13 -5.14 -3.17 6.24
C ILE A 13 -5.55 -4.64 6.30
N ASP A 14 -6.84 -4.93 6.26
CA ASP A 14 -7.36 -6.29 6.47
C ASP A 14 -7.06 -7.26 5.31
N SER A 15 -6.98 -6.77 4.07
CA SER A 15 -6.80 -7.60 2.87
C SER A 15 -5.50 -7.34 2.09
N GLY A 16 -4.87 -6.20 2.35
CA GLY A 16 -3.75 -5.69 1.56
C GLY A 16 -2.38 -5.86 2.20
N ILE A 17 -2.31 -6.35 3.43
CA ILE A 17 -1.09 -6.40 4.23
C ILE A 17 -0.72 -7.83 4.60
N GLN A 18 0.57 -8.14 4.53
CA GLN A 18 1.15 -9.35 5.09
C GLN A 18 2.34 -8.99 5.99
N ILE A 19 2.55 -9.81 7.01
CA ILE A 19 3.76 -9.77 7.84
C ILE A 19 4.69 -10.87 7.36
N GLN A 20 5.95 -10.52 7.09
CA GLN A 20 6.98 -11.45 6.69
C GLN A 20 8.16 -11.42 7.66
N SER A 21 8.67 -12.60 8.01
CA SER A 21 9.91 -12.71 8.78
C SER A 21 11.12 -12.59 7.85
N VAL A 22 11.96 -11.59 8.07
CA VAL A 22 13.20 -11.34 7.35
C VAL A 22 14.32 -11.18 8.35
N ARG A 23 15.30 -12.11 8.34
CA ARG A 23 16.45 -12.11 9.28
C ARG A 23 16.04 -12.06 10.76
N GLY A 24 14.91 -12.71 11.11
CA GLY A 24 14.36 -12.71 12.47
C GLY A 24 13.49 -11.50 12.81
N LEU A 25 13.32 -10.54 11.89
CA LEU A 25 12.47 -9.37 12.07
C LEU A 25 11.12 -9.56 11.39
N LEU A 26 10.05 -9.15 12.06
CA LEU A 26 8.70 -9.13 11.49
C LEU A 26 8.51 -7.80 10.76
N LEU A 27 8.54 -7.84 9.42
CA LEU A 27 8.38 -6.66 8.56
C LEU A 27 7.04 -6.69 7.83
N PHE A 28 6.49 -5.51 7.59
CA PHE A 28 5.27 -5.33 6.81
C PHE A 28 5.58 -5.36 5.31
N LYS A 29 4.73 -6.02 4.54
CA LYS A 29 4.71 -5.95 3.08
C LYS A 29 3.28 -5.94 2.56
N PHE A 30 3.12 -5.56 1.30
CA PHE A 30 1.86 -5.75 0.62
C PHE A 30 1.56 -7.23 0.37
N SER A 31 0.27 -7.57 0.40
CA SER A 31 -0.22 -8.85 -0.13
C SER A 31 -0.04 -8.89 -1.65
N GLU A 32 0.02 -10.09 -2.23
CA GLU A 32 0.11 -10.27 -3.69
C GLU A 32 -1.02 -9.52 -4.41
N TYR A 33 -2.24 -9.60 -3.87
CA TYR A 33 -3.39 -8.85 -4.38
C TYR A 33 -3.15 -7.34 -4.45
N LEU A 34 -2.63 -6.74 -3.37
CA LEU A 34 -2.41 -5.29 -3.34
C LEU A 34 -1.22 -4.88 -4.21
N GLN A 35 -0.21 -5.75 -4.35
CA GLN A 35 0.90 -5.55 -5.29
C GLN A 35 0.41 -5.55 -6.74
N GLU A 36 -0.35 -6.57 -7.15
CA GLU A 36 -0.95 -6.65 -8.49
C GLU A 36 -1.86 -5.44 -8.77
N ARG A 37 -2.64 -5.01 -7.77
CA ARG A 37 -3.50 -3.83 -7.90
C ARG A 37 -2.69 -2.56 -8.10
N LEU A 38 -1.62 -2.37 -7.34
CA LEU A 38 -0.72 -1.23 -7.48
C LEU A 38 -0.05 -1.22 -8.86
N GLU A 39 0.41 -2.37 -9.35
CA GLU A 39 0.98 -2.50 -10.69
C GLU A 39 -0.02 -2.11 -11.77
N ASN A 40 -1.26 -2.62 -11.71
CA ASN A 40 -2.31 -2.26 -12.67
C ASN A 40 -2.64 -0.76 -12.66
N LEU A 41 -2.71 -0.16 -11.47
CA LEU A 41 -2.97 1.28 -11.33
C LEU A 41 -1.82 2.12 -11.89
N ASN A 42 -0.57 1.69 -11.70
CA ASN A 42 0.60 2.35 -12.27
C ASN A 42 0.63 2.24 -13.81
N GLU A 43 0.27 1.08 -14.37
CA GLU A 43 0.13 0.93 -15.83
C GLU A 43 -0.92 1.88 -16.39
N LYS A 44 -2.12 1.91 -15.79
CA LYS A 44 -3.18 2.86 -16.17
C LYS A 44 -2.76 4.31 -16.01
N GLN A 45 -1.98 4.64 -14.97
CA GLN A 45 -1.43 5.99 -14.79
C GLN A 45 -0.53 6.39 -15.95
N ARG A 46 0.37 5.47 -16.36
CA ARG A 46 1.30 5.70 -17.48
C ARG A 46 0.56 5.89 -18.81
N GLU A 47 -0.56 5.22 -18.99
CA GLU A 47 -1.43 5.36 -20.15
C GLU A 47 -2.41 6.54 -20.05
N ALA A 48 -2.39 7.29 -18.94
CA ALA A 48 -3.35 8.34 -18.61
C ALA A 48 -4.82 7.87 -18.63
N LEU A 49 -5.06 6.60 -18.29
CA LEU A 49 -6.37 5.94 -18.26
C LEU A 49 -6.96 5.81 -16.84
N LEU A 50 -6.31 6.40 -15.83
CA LEU A 50 -6.84 6.38 -14.46
C LEU A 50 -8.19 7.11 -14.39
N THR A 51 -9.17 6.41 -13.84
CA THR A 51 -10.41 7.04 -13.41
C THR A 51 -10.18 7.88 -12.14
N PRO A 52 -11.10 8.82 -11.82
CA PRO A 52 -11.03 9.57 -10.57
C PRO A 52 -10.99 8.66 -9.34
N ASP A 53 -11.76 7.58 -9.33
CA ASP A 53 -11.82 6.63 -8.22
C ASP A 53 -10.49 5.86 -8.08
N GLU A 54 -9.92 5.40 -9.19
CA GLU A 54 -8.60 4.73 -9.20
C GLU A 54 -7.46 5.68 -8.81
N THR A 55 -7.59 6.98 -9.10
CA THR A 55 -6.62 7.99 -8.65
C THR A 55 -6.61 8.11 -7.13
N VAL A 56 -7.80 8.10 -6.51
CA VAL A 56 -7.94 8.12 -5.04
C VAL A 56 -7.41 6.81 -4.44
N GLU A 57 -7.71 5.68 -5.06
CA GLU A 57 -7.20 4.38 -4.64
C GLU A 57 -5.67 4.32 -4.68
N LEU A 58 -5.06 4.73 -5.79
CA LEU A 58 -3.60 4.77 -5.95
C LEU A 58 -2.97 5.66 -4.86
N ALA A 59 -3.55 6.82 -4.58
CA ALA A 59 -3.07 7.69 -3.51
C ALA A 59 -3.10 7.01 -2.13
N GLY A 60 -4.17 6.28 -1.81
CA GLY A 60 -4.29 5.52 -0.56
C GLY A 60 -3.27 4.37 -0.44
N ILE A 61 -3.01 3.65 -1.54
CA ILE A 61 -2.01 2.57 -1.57
C ILE A 61 -0.59 3.14 -1.39
N LEU A 62 -0.25 4.24 -2.07
CA LEU A 62 1.06 4.89 -1.94
C LEU A 62 1.29 5.46 -0.53
N GLU A 63 0.25 5.98 0.12
CA GLU A 63 0.35 6.40 1.52
C GLU A 63 0.64 5.22 2.45
N LEU A 64 0.00 4.06 2.20
CA LEU A 64 0.27 2.84 2.97
C LEU A 64 1.73 2.34 2.77
N ASP A 65 2.26 2.40 1.54
CA ASP A 65 3.65 2.04 1.24
C ASP A 65 4.64 2.89 2.06
N ARG A 66 4.37 4.19 2.15
CA ARG A 66 5.19 5.12 2.93
C ARG A 66 5.14 4.79 4.42
N ILE A 67 3.96 4.50 4.97
CA ILE A 67 3.81 4.10 6.37
C ILE A 67 4.64 2.84 6.66
N PHE A 68 4.58 1.86 5.78
CA PHE A 68 5.34 0.61 5.91
C PHE A 68 6.83 0.80 5.83
N THR A 69 7.29 1.60 4.87
CA THR A 69 8.70 1.91 4.73
C THR A 69 9.25 2.51 6.03
N LEU A 70 8.51 3.44 6.66
CA LEU A 70 8.89 4.04 7.93
C LEU A 70 8.85 3.05 9.10
N LEU A 71 7.81 2.23 9.20
CA LEU A 71 7.70 1.21 10.25
C LEU A 71 8.81 0.16 10.14
N ASN A 72 9.05 -0.37 8.94
CA ASN A 72 10.10 -1.34 8.68
C ASN A 72 11.48 -0.74 8.98
N ALA A 73 11.73 0.51 8.55
CA ALA A 73 12.99 1.20 8.86
C ALA A 73 13.21 1.33 10.37
N LYS A 74 12.16 1.68 11.14
CA LYS A 74 12.22 1.75 12.60
C LYS A 74 12.51 0.39 13.24
N ILE A 75 11.81 -0.67 12.81
CA ILE A 75 12.02 -2.03 13.32
C ILE A 75 13.46 -2.49 13.06
N ILE A 76 13.97 -2.23 11.86
CA ILE A 76 15.36 -2.55 11.49
C ILE A 76 16.34 -1.76 12.35
N ALA A 77 16.13 -0.45 12.53
CA ALA A 77 17.00 0.40 13.33
C ALA A 77 17.02 0.02 14.82
N GLU A 78 15.89 -0.44 15.38
CA GLU A 78 15.80 -0.92 16.77
C GLU A 78 16.41 -2.31 16.98
N SER A 79 16.64 -3.05 15.90
CA SER A 79 17.19 -4.40 15.93
C SER A 79 18.66 -4.49 15.48
N ALA A 80 19.27 -3.34 15.17
CA ALA A 80 20.67 -3.20 14.80
C ALA A 80 21.52 -2.84 16.04
#